data_AF-H9F4U0-F1
#
_entry.id   AF-H9F4U0-F1
#
_cell.length_a   1.000
_cell.length_b   1.000
_cell.length_c   1.000
_cell.angle_alpha   90.00
_cell.angle_beta   90.00
_cell.angle_gamma   90.00
#
_symmetry.space_group_name_H-M   'P 1'
#
loop_
_entity.id
_entity.type
_entity.pdbx_description
1 polymer ?
#
loop_
_entity_poly.entity_id
_entity_poly.type
_entity_poly.pdbx_seq_one_letter_code
_entity_poly.pdbx_strand_id
1 'polypeptide(L)' 'YMRQTGPISATLVMTRPIKEPREIQLDLEMITVNTVINFRGSSVIRLRIYVSQYPF' A
#
# COMPACT_ATOMS: atom_id res chain seq x y z
N TYR A 1 -0.06 -5.32 7.36
CA TYR A 1 -0.06 -6.28 6.25
C TYR A 1 -0.99 -5.76 5.17
N MET A 2 -0.82 -6.21 3.92
CA MET A 2 -1.72 -5.87 2.82
C MET A 2 -2.68 -7.03 2.59
N ARG A 3 -3.96 -6.71 2.35
CA ARG A 3 -5.01 -7.69 2.02
C ARG A 3 -5.72 -7.23 0.77
N GLN A 4 -5.74 -8.06 -0.27
CA GLN A 4 -6.58 -7.80 -1.43
C GLN A 4 -8.07 -7.89 -1.03
N THR A 5 -8.87 -6.91 -1.45
CA THR A 5 -10.31 -6.84 -1.16
C THR A 5 -11.17 -7.02 -2.39
N GLY A 6 -10.57 -6.96 -3.59
CA GLY A 6 -11.22 -7.26 -4.86
C GLY A 6 -10.22 -7.27 -6.02
N PRO A 7 -10.71 -7.41 -7.27
CA PRO A 7 -9.85 -7.47 -8.46
C PRO A 7 -9.02 -6.19 -8.68
N ILE A 8 -9.50 -5.04 -8.22
CA ILE A 8 -8.87 -3.72 -8.39
C ILE A 8 -8.63 -2.99 -7.07
N SER A 9 -8.78 -3.67 -5.92
CA SER A 9 -8.74 -3.03 -4.61
C SER A 9 -8.00 -3.86 -3.57
N ALA A 10 -7.33 -3.17 -2.65
CA ALA A 10 -6.64 -3.75 -1.51
C ALA A 10 -6.72 -2.82 -0.31
N THR A 11 -6.66 -3.40 0.89
CA THR A 11 -6.56 -2.68 2.16
C THR A 11 -5.17 -2.88 2.74
N LEU A 12 -4.57 -1.78 3.15
CA LEU A 12 -3.33 -1.77 3.94
C LEU A 12 -3.68 -1.58 5.42
N VAL A 13 -3.21 -2.49 6.27
CA VAL A 13 -3.51 -2.48 7.71
C VAL A 13 -2.23 -2.28 8.52
N MET A 14 -2.25 -1.28 9.41
CA MET A 14 -1.25 -1.11 10.45
C MET A 14 -1.42 -2.21 11.52
N THR A 15 -0.44 -3.08 11.69
CA THR A 15 -0.54 -4.20 12.66
C THR A 15 0.07 -3.89 14.03
N ARG A 16 0.79 -2.77 14.13
CA ARG A 16 1.47 -2.36 15.35
C ARG A 16 1.25 -0.86 15.54
N PRO A 17 1.09 -0.41 16.78
CA PRO A 17 0.99 1.02 17.07
C PRO A 17 2.27 1.73 16.62
N ILE A 18 2.09 2.92 16.07
CA ILE A 18 3.21 3.80 15.74
C ILE A 18 3.64 4.49 17.04
N LYS A 19 4.90 4.28 17.42
CA LYS A 19 5.53 4.98 18.55
C LYS A 19 6.29 6.19 17.99
N GLU A 20 6.10 7.34 18.63
CA GLU A 20 6.72 8.62 18.27
C GLU A 20 6.36 9.16 16.87
N PRO A 21 6.59 10.45 16.62
CA PRO A 21 6.53 11.01 15.27
C PRO A 21 7.46 10.26 14.32
N ARG A 22 6.97 9.95 13.12
CA ARG A 22 7.78 9.32 12.07
C ARG A 22 7.16 9.52 10.69
N GLU A 23 8.01 9.50 9.69
CA GLU A 23 7.62 9.32 8.30
C GLU A 23 7.69 7.84 7.93
N ILE A 24 6.64 7.34 7.27
CA ILE A 24 6.59 5.98 6.74
C ILE A 24 6.44 6.07 5.24
N GLN A 25 7.39 5.49 4.50
CA GLN A 25 7.34 5.37 3.06
C GLN A 25 7.06 3.91 2.68
N LEU A 26 6.12 3.71 1.76
CA LEU A 26 5.73 2.41 1.22
C LEU A 26 5.72 2.49 -0.30
N ASP A 27 6.47 1.62 -0.94
CA ASP A 27 6.44 1.44 -2.39
C ASP A 27 5.59 0.20 -2.68
N LEU A 28 4.49 0.40 -3.40
CA LEU A 28 3.52 -0.64 -3.72
C LEU A 28 3.50 -0.86 -5.23
N GLU A 29 3.50 -2.12 -5.65
CA GLU A 29 3.37 -2.50 -7.05
C GLU A 29 2.10 -3.31 -7.25
N MET A 30 1.25 -2.85 -8.18
CA MET A 30 0.09 -3.60 -8.66
C MET A 30 0.50 -4.35 -9.92
N ILE A 31 0.35 -5.67 -9.90
CA ILE A 31 0.62 -6.53 -11.06
C ILE A 31 -0.70 -6.87 -11.73
N THR A 32 -0.83 -6.54 -13.01
CA THR A 32 -1.98 -6.92 -13.84
C THR A 32 -1.57 -8.07 -14.75
N VAL A 33 -2.28 -9.19 -14.66
CA VAL A 33 -2.07 -10.37 -15.52
C VAL A 33 -3.36 -10.70 -16.25
N ASN A 34 -3.29 -10.83 -17.57
CA ASN A 34 -4.37 -11.37 -18.39
C ASN A 34 -3.82 -12.51 -19.25
N THR A 35 -4.23 -13.74 -18.93
CA THR A 35 -3.71 -14.97 -19.55
C THR A 35 -4.26 -15.23 -20.95
N VAL A 36 -5.41 -14.66 -21.33
CA VAL A 36 -6.02 -14.89 -22.64
C VAL A 36 -5.21 -14.21 -23.76
N ILE A 37 -4.66 -13.03 -23.47
CA ILE A 37 -3.84 -12.26 -24.41
C ILE A 37 -2.35 -12.24 -24.03
N ASN A 38 -1.92 -13.08 -23.07
CA ASN A 38 -0.56 -13.12 -22.54
C ASN A 38 -0.03 -11.75 -22.08
N PHE A 39 -0.89 -10.91 -21.52
CA PHE A 39 -0.51 -9.59 -21.03
C PHE A 39 -0.05 -9.64 -19.58
N ARG A 40 1.07 -8.97 -19.30
CA ARG A 40 1.57 -8.70 -17.95
C ARG A 40 2.05 -7.26 -17.88
N GLY A 41 1.43 -6.48 -17.01
CA GLY A 41 1.80 -5.09 -16.75
C GLY A 41 1.98 -4.84 -15.26
N SER A 42 2.67 -3.75 -14.92
CA SER A 42 2.74 -3.29 -13.54
C SER A 42 2.56 -1.78 -13.43
N SER A 43 2.01 -1.37 -12.30
CA SER A 43 1.86 0.02 -11.90
C SER A 43 2.45 0.18 -10.51
N VAL A 44 3.32 1.17 -10.32
CA VAL A 44 3.97 1.45 -9.04
C VAL A 44 3.40 2.72 -8.43
N ILE A 45 3.14 2.70 -7.13
CA ILE A 45 2.75 3.88 -6.36
C ILE A 45 3.59 3.97 -5.08
N ARG A 46 4.06 5.19 -4.79
CA ARG A 46 4.73 5.52 -3.53
C ARG A 46 3.76 6.22 -2.61
N LEU A 47 3.50 5.62 -1.45
CA LEU A 47 2.71 6.20 -0.38
C LEU A 47 3.65 6.71 0.71
N ARG A 48 3.51 7.99 1.08
CA ARG A 48 4.18 8.60 2.23
C ARG A 48 3.14 8.94 3.28
N ILE A 49 3.36 8.46 4.49
CA ILE A 49 2.50 8.69 5.66
C ILE A 49 3.32 9.48 6.66
N TYR A 50 2.86 10.69 6.97
CA TYR A 50 3.44 11.54 7.99
C TYR A 50 2.66 11.37 9.29
N VAL A 51 3.34 10.89 10.33
CA VAL A 51 2.78 10.80 11.68
C VAL A 51 3.46 11.82 12.55
N SER A 52 2.71 12.83 12.98
CA SER A 52 3.17 13.87 13.90
C SER A 52 2.61 13.65 15.31
N GLN A 53 3.25 14.24 16.31
CA GLN A 53 2.64 14.39 17.63
C GLN A 53 1.37 15.23 17.48
N TYR A 54 0.26 14.71 18.01
CA TYR A 54 -0.97 15.46 18.15
C TYR A 54 -1.08 15.90 19.61
N PRO A 55 -0.96 17.20 19.92
CA PRO A 55 -1.34 17.70 21.24
C PRO A 55 -2.87 17.65 21.30
N PHE A 56 -3.40 16.76 22.13
CA PHE A 56 -4.81 16.79 22.53
C PHE A 56 -5.00 17.77 23.68
#